data_AF-A0A2H3KPQ3-F1
#
_entry.id   AF-A0A2H3KPQ3-F1
#
_cell.length_a   1.000
_cell.length_b   1.000
_cell.length_c   1.000
_cell.angle_alpha   90.00
_cell.angle_beta   90.00
_cell.angle_gamma   90.00
#
_symmetry.space_group_name_H-M   'P 1'
#
loop_
_entity.id
_entity.type
_entity.pdbx_description
1 polymer ?
#
loop_
_entity_poly.entity_id
_entity_poly.type
_entity_poly.pdbx_seq_one_letter_code
_entity_poly.pdbx_strand_id
1 'polypeptide(L)'
;MTTLTLDLPAKVYERLRSVAEQKQVAIEAVAQEWLTEKSASTLMSERERLREVLRASGRLGELSPEEKQRAAQSTLTLEEARTILDRAEGKPLSEVVLEMRGPKE
;
A
#
# COMPACT_ATOMS: atom_id res chain seq x y z
N MET A 1 14.34 -17.49 21.38
CA MET A 1 13.70 -18.60 20.64
C MET A 1 12.22 -18.54 20.94
N THR A 2 11.42 -18.15 19.96
CA THR A 2 9.95 -18.11 20.07
C THR A 2 9.42 -19.36 19.36
N THR A 3 8.82 -20.27 20.12
CA THR A 3 8.22 -21.49 19.56
C THR A 3 6.78 -21.19 19.16
N LEU A 4 6.45 -21.39 17.89
CA LEU A 4 5.10 -21.27 17.35
C LEU A 4 4.61 -22.68 16.99
N THR A 5 3.51 -23.13 17.61
CA THR A 5 2.87 -24.40 17.26
C THR A 5 1.72 -24.12 16.31
N LEU A 6 1.74 -24.74 15.12
CA LEU A 6 0.69 -24.62 14.12
C LEU A 6 -0.05 -25.95 14.03
N ASP A 7 -1.36 -25.91 14.27
CA ASP A 7 -2.23 -27.04 13.99
C ASP A 7 -2.71 -26.95 12.53
N LEU A 8 -2.28 -27.90 11.70
CA LEU A 8 -2.51 -27.89 10.26
C LEU A 8 -3.40 -29.07 9.87
N PRO A 9 -4.39 -28.88 8.98
CA PRO A 9 -5.13 -30.00 8.41
C PRO A 9 -4.17 -30.99 7.74
N ALA A 10 -4.41 -32.30 7.91
CA ALA A 10 -3.51 -33.34 7.42
C ALA A 10 -3.11 -33.19 5.94
N LYS A 11 -4.06 -32.79 5.08
CA LYS A 11 -3.81 -32.54 3.65
C LYS A 11 -2.82 -31.39 3.38
N VAL A 12 -2.80 -30.38 4.24
CA VAL A 12 -1.89 -29.23 4.13
C VAL A 12 -0.50 -29.62 4.59
N TYR A 13 -0.40 -30.37 5.69
CA TYR A 13 0.87 -30.90 6.18
C TYR A 13 1.54 -31.83 5.15
N GLU A 14 0.78 -32.78 4.56
CA GLU A 14 1.26 -33.67 3.50
C GLU A 14 1.84 -32.90 2.31
N ARG A 15 1.14 -31.85 1.85
CA ARG A 15 1.63 -30.99 0.77
C ARG A 15 2.94 -30.29 1.13
N LEU A 16 3.04 -29.76 2.35
CA LEU A 16 4.22 -29.05 2.82
C LEU A 16 5.42 -30.00 2.94
N ARG A 17 5.16 -31.23 3.40
CA ARG A 17 6.13 -32.33 3.43
C ARG A 17 6.62 -32.71 2.03
N SER A 18 5.71 -32.90 1.05
CA SER A 18 6.11 -33.21 -0.33
C SER A 18 6.99 -32.13 -0.95
N VAL A 19 6.70 -30.85 -0.68
CA VAL A 19 7.53 -29.73 -1.15
C VAL A 19 8.90 -29.72 -0.48
N ALA A 20 8.97 -30.01 0.81
CA ALA A 20 10.23 -30.13 1.55
C ALA A 20 11.09 -31.28 1.01
N GLU A 21 10.48 -32.43 0.74
CA GLU A 21 11.16 -33.60 0.14
C GLU A 21 11.67 -33.29 -1.28
N GLN A 22 10.88 -32.61 -2.13
CA GLN A 22 11.31 -32.19 -3.46
C GLN A 22 12.46 -31.20 -3.44
N LYS A 23 12.44 -30.25 -2.51
CA LYS A 23 13.49 -29.23 -2.35
C LYS A 23 14.68 -29.70 -1.50
N GLN A 24 14.64 -30.93 -0.95
CA GLN A 24 15.63 -31.50 -0.03
C GLN A 24 15.98 -30.59 1.17
N VAL A 25 14.97 -29.92 1.71
CA VAL A 25 15.10 -29.00 2.85
C VAL A 25 14.20 -29.44 3.99
N ALA A 26 14.50 -28.93 5.19
CA ALA A 26 13.69 -29.16 6.37
C ALA A 26 12.28 -28.56 6.19
N ILE A 27 11.27 -29.20 6.76
CA ILE A 27 9.86 -28.79 6.61
C ILE A 27 9.62 -27.40 7.24
N GLU A 28 10.36 -27.09 8.30
CA GLU A 28 10.37 -25.81 8.99
C GLU A 28 10.89 -24.69 8.10
N ALA A 29 11.91 -24.96 7.28
CA ALA A 29 12.47 -23.97 6.36
C ALA A 29 11.46 -23.58 5.27
N VAL A 30 10.73 -24.56 4.73
CA VAL A 30 9.65 -24.32 3.76
C VAL A 30 8.50 -23.54 4.40
N ALA A 31 8.09 -23.92 5.61
CA ALA A 31 7.05 -23.20 6.35
C ALA A 31 7.46 -21.76 6.64
N GLN A 32 8.70 -21.53 7.04
CA GLN A 32 9.24 -20.20 7.31
C GLN A 32 9.31 -19.34 6.04
N GLU A 33 9.77 -19.89 4.92
CA GLU A 33 9.83 -19.22 3.62
C GLU A 33 8.43 -18.73 3.22
N TRP A 34 7.43 -19.62 3.27
CA TRP A 34 6.05 -19.28 2.92
C TRP A 34 5.41 -18.26 3.87
N LEU A 35 5.63 -18.40 5.19
CA LEU A 35 5.13 -17.43 6.17
C LEU A 35 5.77 -16.05 5.94
N THR A 36 7.06 -16.00 5.60
CA THR A 36 7.78 -14.75 5.30
C THR A 36 7.23 -14.11 4.03
N GLU A 37 7.08 -14.88 2.95
CA GLU A 37 6.57 -14.38 1.67
C GLU A 37 5.12 -13.87 1.79
N LYS A 38 4.25 -14.61 2.49
CA LYS A 38 2.84 -14.21 2.65
C LYS A 38 2.67 -13.04 3.61
N SER A 39 3.42 -13.01 4.71
CA SER A 39 3.40 -11.88 5.64
C SER A 39 3.93 -10.60 4.99
N ALA A 40 4.96 -10.66 4.15
CA ALA A 40 5.49 -9.52 3.41
C ALA A 40 4.42 -8.82 2.55
N SER A 41 3.54 -9.60 1.91
CA SER A 41 2.47 -9.04 1.07
C SER A 41 1.37 -8.30 1.85
N THR A 42 1.25 -8.54 3.15
CA THR A 42 0.16 -8.01 3.99
C THR A 42 0.57 -6.76 4.79
N LEU A 43 1.87 -6.48 4.88
CA LEU A 43 2.38 -5.34 5.65
C LEU A 43 2.18 -3.99 4.96
N MET A 44 2.00 -3.98 3.64
CA MET A 44 1.64 -2.76 2.92
C MET A 44 0.14 -2.66 2.78
N SER A 45 -0.41 -1.61 3.41
CA SER A 45 -1.79 -1.20 3.18
C SER A 45 -2.02 -1.00 1.68
N GLU A 46 -3.25 -1.22 1.23
CA GLU A 46 -3.64 -0.98 -0.17
C GLU A 46 -3.27 0.44 -0.63
N ARG A 47 -3.33 1.40 0.31
CA ARG A 47 -2.90 2.78 0.11
C ARG A 47 -1.41 2.93 -0.16
N GLU A 48 -0.56 2.15 0.50
CA GLU A 48 0.89 2.15 0.26
C GLU A 48 1.24 1.49 -1.06
N ARG A 49 0.58 0.39 -1.41
CA ARG A 49 0.75 -0.25 -2.73
C ARG A 49 0.36 0.70 -3.85
N LEU A 50 -0.77 1.39 -3.72
CA LEU A 50 -1.22 2.39 -4.69
C LEU A 50 -0.20 3.53 -4.81
N ARG A 51 0.35 4.02 -3.68
CA ARG A 51 1.40 5.05 -3.70
C ARG A 51 2.66 4.59 -4.41
N GLU A 52 3.09 3.34 -4.21
CA GLU A 52 4.24 2.78 -4.93
C GLU A 52 4.00 2.70 -6.43
N VAL A 53 2.85 2.19 -6.86
CA VAL A 53 2.49 2.12 -8.29
C VAL A 53 2.45 3.51 -8.92
N LEU A 54 1.89 4.49 -8.21
CA LEU A 54 1.84 5.88 -8.67
C LEU A 54 3.24 6.53 -8.70
N ARG A 55 4.12 6.22 -7.75
CA ARG A 55 5.52 6.69 -7.76
C ARG A 55 6.32 6.06 -8.89
N ALA A 56 6.19 4.75 -9.07
CA ALA A 56 6.88 4.00 -10.13
C ALA A 56 6.46 4.45 -11.55
N SER A 57 5.21 4.89 -11.70
CA SER A 57 4.70 5.46 -12.97
C SER A 57 4.99 6.96 -13.14
N GLY A 58 5.73 7.59 -12.21
CA GLY A 58 6.02 9.02 -12.21
C GLY A 58 4.78 9.91 -12.01
N ARG A 59 3.64 9.32 -11.60
CA ARG A 59 2.37 10.03 -11.38
C ARG A 59 2.18 10.53 -9.95
N LEU A 60 3.04 10.10 -9.04
CA LEU A 60 3.14 10.67 -7.69
C LEU A 60 4.40 11.53 -7.61
N GLY A 61 4.23 12.84 -7.76
CA GLY A 61 5.31 13.80 -7.53
C GLY A 61 5.63 13.87 -6.04
N GLU A 62 6.91 13.75 -5.68
CA GLU A 62 7.36 14.04 -4.33
C GLU A 62 7.59 15.54 -4.18
N LEU A 63 7.11 16.10 -3.06
CA LEU A 63 7.37 17.50 -2.75
C LEU A 63 8.87 17.71 -2.57
N SER A 64 9.40 18.72 -3.25
CA SER A 64 10.76 19.21 -3.03
C SER A 64 10.94 19.69 -1.58
N PRO A 65 12.19 19.79 -1.08
CA PRO A 65 12.46 20.29 0.26
C PRO A 65 11.83 21.67 0.53
N GLU A 66 11.83 22.54 -0.48
CA GLU A 66 11.23 23.87 -0.40
C GLU A 66 9.69 23.81 -0.31
N GLU A 67 9.06 22.93 -1.07
CA GLU A 67 7.61 22.71 -1.01
C GLU A 67 7.19 22.08 0.32
N LYS A 68 7.98 21.17 0.86
CA LYS A 68 7.77 20.61 2.21
C LYS A 68 7.86 21.70 3.27
N GLN A 69 8.84 22.60 3.16
CA GLN A 69 8.99 23.72 4.08
C GLN A 69 7.80 24.68 3.99
N ARG A 70 7.34 25.01 2.78
CA ARG A 70 6.13 25.83 2.56
C ARG A 70 4.87 25.15 3.11
N ALA A 71 4.73 23.84 2.90
CA ALA A 71 3.61 23.07 3.44
C ALA A 71 3.62 23.00 4.98
N ALA A 72 4.79 22.87 5.60
CA ALA A 72 4.93 22.89 7.06
C ALA A 72 4.62 24.27 7.66
N GLN A 73 4.81 25.34 6.89
CA GLN A 73 4.47 26.71 7.26
C GLN A 73 3.02 27.08 6.94
N SER A 74 2.27 26.21 6.24
CA SER A 74 0.85 26.44 6.02
C SER A 74 0.07 26.25 7.32
N THR A 75 -0.50 27.34 7.81
CA THR A 75 -1.41 27.35 8.97
C THR A 75 -2.84 26.93 8.62
N LEU A 76 -3.12 26.77 7.33
CA LEU A 76 -4.43 26.39 6.83
C LEU A 76 -4.63 24.89 7.00
N THR A 77 -5.62 24.51 7.79
CA THR A 77 -6.00 23.11 7.93
C THR A 77 -6.70 22.61 6.66
N LEU A 78 -6.68 21.29 6.45
CA LEU A 78 -7.32 20.67 5.28
C LEU A 78 -8.84 20.93 5.25
N GLU A 79 -9.48 20.97 6.41
CA GLU A 79 -10.90 21.30 6.57
C GLU A 79 -11.19 22.78 6.26
N GLU A 80 -10.32 23.70 6.66
CA GLU A 80 -10.46 25.12 6.31
C GLU A 80 -10.25 25.35 4.82
N ALA A 81 -9.25 24.69 4.22
CA ALA A 81 -9.03 24.71 2.77
C ALA A 81 -10.27 24.21 2.03
N ARG A 82 -10.86 23.11 2.50
CA ARG A 82 -12.09 22.55 1.93
C ARG A 82 -13.26 23.52 2.08
N THR A 83 -13.43 24.11 3.25
CA THR A 83 -14.50 25.10 3.51
C THR A 83 -14.36 26.34 2.63
N ILE A 84 -13.13 26.80 2.37
CA ILE A 84 -12.87 27.94 1.48
C ILE A 84 -13.20 27.56 0.03
N LEU A 85 -12.78 26.38 -0.41
CA LEU A 85 -13.04 25.88 -1.76
C LEU A 85 -14.53 25.60 -2.01
N ASP A 86 -15.25 25.14 -0.99
CA ASP A 86 -16.70 24.91 -1.04
C ASP A 86 -17.51 26.22 -0.94
N ARG A 87 -16.93 27.29 -0.36
CA ARG A 87 -17.54 28.64 -0.28
C ARG A 87 -17.34 29.50 -1.52
N ALA A 88 -16.28 29.25 -2.29
CA ALA A 88 -16.11 29.96 -3.55
C ALA A 88 -17.30 29.59 -4.44
N GLU A 89 -18.08 30.60 -4.88
CA GLU A 89 -19.23 30.47 -5.79
C GLU A 89 -18.79 29.96 -7.19
N GLY A 90 -18.21 28.77 -7.23
CA GLY A 90 -17.63 28.14 -8.41
C GLY A 90 -17.80 26.63 -8.32
N LYS A 91 -17.52 25.94 -9.43
CA LYS A 91 -17.59 24.48 -9.46
C LYS A 91 -16.67 23.89 -8.38
N PRO A 92 -17.14 22.90 -7.60
CA PRO A 92 -16.32 22.25 -6.61
C PRO A 92 -15.04 21.69 -7.25
N LEU A 93 -13.95 21.67 -6.50
CA LEU A 93 -12.63 21.27 -7.02
C LEU A 93 -12.66 19.88 -7.70
N SER A 94 -13.51 18.98 -7.21
CA SER A 94 -13.76 17.67 -7.82
C SER A 94 -14.30 17.77 -9.26
N GLU A 95 -15.21 18.70 -9.54
CA GLU A 95 -15.75 18.94 -10.89
C GLU A 95 -14.71 19.59 -11.80
N VAL A 96 -13.95 20.57 -11.30
CA VAL A 96 -12.86 21.20 -12.08
C VAL A 96 -11.80 20.17 -12.47
N VAL A 97 -11.43 19.28 -11.55
CA VAL A 97 -10.49 18.19 -11.82
C VAL A 97 -11.06 17.19 -12.83
N LEU A 98 -12.36 16.91 -12.78
CA LEU A 98 -13.02 16.03 -13.77
C LEU A 98 -13.06 16.67 -15.16
N GLU A 99 -13.35 17.96 -15.27
CA GLU A 99 -13.34 18.70 -16.54
C GLU A 99 -11.92 18.78 -17.13
N MET A 100 -10.91 19.05 -16.30
CA MET A 100 -9.51 19.09 -16.73
C MET A 100 -8.95 17.70 -17.08
N ARG A 101 -9.55 16.62 -16.57
CA ARG A 101 -9.11 15.24 -16.88
C ARG A 101 -9.47 14.81 -18.29
N GLY A 102 -10.41 15.50 -18.96
CA GLY A 102 -10.95 15.10 -20.24
C GLY A 102 -11.78 13.80 -20.16
N PRO A 103 -12.49 13.43 -21.24
CA PRO A 103 -13.27 12.20 -21.27
C PRO A 103 -12.37 10.98 -21.03
N LYS A 104 -12.82 10.06 -20.18
CA LYS A 104 -12.20 8.74 -20.05
C LYS A 104 -12.61 7.92 -21.26
N GLU A 105 -11.73 7.82 -22.25
CA GLU A 105 -11.73 6.69 -23.18
C GLU A 105 -11.36 5.40 -22.46
#